data_AF-A0A363ULT1-F1
#
_entry.id   AF-A0A363ULT1-F1
#
_cell.length_a   1.000
_cell.length_b   1.000
_cell.length_c   1.000
_cell.angle_alpha   90.00
_cell.angle_beta   90.00
_cell.angle_gamma   90.00
#
_symmetry.space_group_name_H-M   'P 1'
#
loop_
_entity.id
_entity.type
_entity.pdbx_description
1 polymer ?
#
loop_
_entity_poly.entity_id
_entity_poly.type
_entity_poly.pdbx_seq_one_letter_code
_entity_poly.pdbx_strand_id
1 'polypeptide(L)'
;MGFTVIDSTFRTLLAIACGLILSACSEQDADSGEPARVVVTVVDTSINLYHDFFYADSSIYPGVAPSSVTPAVLMELGVASDNHVTLTRSGDIDADKVADAAFWDRVEHGTPYWFTGTNVVAVSFCEEPFVPLQPDVDKSPHGTGVSASVLKANPEAVILFVESCAEPEPHEMTYALEHPAVDMMAFSYNLGLPITETGAYRAVVELGKLMFQAAGNFLVPVEYQGGPGSWWTIGVSGIDEAANGQSSTGALLPDFIAGFTDTLPFCNDCESELVPIGGTSISTPHATGLASKVLLEARRQVGHRGGIDLGAGDDAPAMVVAGDLRITNWDLRRALEEAAFVDYDPDDYVAPEPEIDFLPISALPINPVAPWLQLAWGHLTTEPSKGVVDETLAHLGFGSPTRSKDPGYCDYMAQQMRRRQAYGDLRGQATGEVVPAPNPYRFCDERQASAD
;
A
#
# COMPACT_ATOMS: atom_id res chain seq x y z
N MET A 1 -57.51 3.95 -7.94
CA MET A 1 -56.63 4.78 -8.79
C MET A 1 -55.45 5.15 -7.91
N GLY A 2 -54.32 4.46 -7.88
CA GLY A 2 -53.58 3.77 -8.94
C GLY A 2 -52.17 4.39 -8.94
N PHE A 3 -51.40 4.13 -7.89
CA PHE A 3 -49.97 4.49 -7.81
C PHE A 3 -49.16 3.25 -8.21
N THR A 4 -48.45 3.35 -9.32
CA THR A 4 -47.57 2.32 -9.84
C THR A 4 -46.23 2.40 -9.08
N VAL A 5 -45.92 1.35 -8.33
CA VAL A 5 -44.59 1.11 -7.76
C VAL A 5 -43.71 0.60 -8.90
N ILE A 6 -42.61 1.30 -9.19
CA ILE A 6 -41.57 0.80 -10.10
C ILE A 6 -40.59 0.00 -9.24
N ASP A 7 -40.48 -1.27 -9.60
CA ASP A 7 -39.82 -2.36 -8.90
C ASP A 7 -38.28 -2.28 -9.00
N SER A 8 -37.59 -2.43 -7.87
CA SER A 8 -36.12 -2.36 -7.73
C SER A 8 -35.40 -3.62 -8.21
N THR A 9 -36.12 -4.60 -8.73
CA THR A 9 -35.57 -5.89 -9.18
C THR A 9 -34.92 -5.87 -10.57
N PHE A 10 -35.01 -4.77 -11.32
CA PHE A 10 -34.50 -4.73 -12.70
C PHE A 10 -33.03 -4.30 -12.85
N ARG A 11 -32.39 -3.73 -11.80
CA ARG A 11 -30.96 -3.34 -11.86
C ARG A 11 -30.00 -4.46 -11.44
N THR A 12 -30.45 -5.46 -10.71
CA THR A 12 -29.62 -6.58 -10.25
C THR A 12 -29.43 -7.66 -11.33
N LEU A 13 -30.30 -7.71 -12.33
CA LEU A 13 -30.26 -8.73 -13.39
C LEU A 13 -29.25 -8.44 -14.53
N LEU A 14 -28.75 -7.20 -14.64
CA LEU A 14 -27.78 -6.84 -15.68
C LEU A 14 -26.32 -7.09 -15.25
N ALA A 15 -26.02 -7.09 -13.95
CA ALA A 15 -24.69 -7.41 -13.42
C ALA A 15 -24.40 -8.92 -13.38
N ILE A 16 -25.45 -9.76 -13.29
CA ILE A 16 -25.31 -11.23 -13.24
C ILE A 16 -25.14 -11.83 -14.65
N ALA A 17 -25.60 -11.15 -15.70
CA ALA A 17 -25.51 -11.64 -17.07
C ALA A 17 -24.11 -11.51 -17.70
N CYS A 18 -23.25 -10.59 -17.22
CA CYS A 18 -21.84 -10.52 -17.66
C CYS A 18 -20.94 -11.55 -16.97
N GLY A 19 -21.29 -12.00 -15.76
CA GLY A 19 -20.48 -12.97 -15.00
C GLY A 19 -20.64 -14.43 -15.45
N LEU A 20 -21.70 -14.77 -16.18
CA LEU A 20 -22.03 -16.16 -16.53
C LEU A 20 -21.57 -16.60 -17.93
N ILE A 21 -20.93 -15.73 -18.72
CA ILE A 21 -20.42 -16.08 -20.07
C ILE A 21 -18.92 -16.45 -20.04
N LEU A 22 -18.21 -16.27 -18.93
CA LEU A 22 -16.78 -16.57 -18.81
C LEU A 22 -16.46 -18.00 -18.30
N SER A 23 -17.46 -18.85 -18.06
CA SER A 23 -17.24 -20.16 -17.38
C SER A 23 -17.35 -21.39 -18.27
N ALA A 24 -17.20 -21.27 -19.59
CA ALA A 24 -17.29 -22.43 -20.47
C ALA A 24 -16.32 -22.35 -21.67
N CYS A 25 -15.02 -22.43 -21.37
CA CYS A 25 -13.98 -22.98 -22.25
C CYS A 25 -12.80 -23.41 -21.37
N SER A 26 -12.85 -24.62 -20.81
CA SER A 26 -11.66 -25.26 -20.24
C SER A 26 -10.93 -26.05 -21.33
N GLU A 27 -9.62 -26.18 -21.13
CA GLU A 27 -8.67 -27.08 -21.81
C GLU A 27 -8.04 -26.58 -23.11
N GLN A 28 -7.11 -25.63 -22.93
CA GLN A 28 -5.73 -25.84 -23.35
C GLN A 28 -4.81 -24.98 -22.47
N ASP A 29 -3.99 -25.63 -21.65
CA ASP A 29 -2.80 -25.03 -21.04
C ASP A 29 -1.85 -24.60 -22.16
N ALA A 30 -2.11 -23.42 -22.72
CA ALA A 30 -1.08 -22.60 -23.28
C ALA A 30 -0.52 -21.78 -22.12
N ASP A 31 0.74 -22.04 -21.76
CA ASP A 31 1.55 -21.12 -20.96
C ASP A 31 1.37 -19.71 -21.55
N SER A 32 0.58 -18.86 -20.87
CA SER A 32 0.29 -17.51 -21.34
C SER A 32 1.53 -16.61 -21.29
N GLY A 33 2.64 -17.07 -20.71
CA GLY A 33 3.87 -16.28 -20.59
C GLY A 33 3.74 -15.05 -19.68
N GLU A 34 2.61 -14.87 -18.99
CA GLU A 34 2.35 -13.70 -18.15
C GLU A 34 3.21 -13.71 -16.86
N PRO A 35 3.99 -12.65 -16.60
CA PRO A 35 4.87 -12.59 -15.44
C PRO A 35 4.10 -12.42 -14.13
N ALA A 36 4.72 -12.80 -13.01
CA ALA A 36 4.23 -12.42 -11.69
C ALA A 36 4.13 -10.88 -11.57
N ARG A 37 3.07 -10.39 -10.93
CA ARG A 37 2.79 -8.97 -10.74
C ARG A 37 2.36 -8.69 -9.32
N VAL A 38 2.49 -7.44 -8.87
CA VAL A 38 1.87 -6.95 -7.64
C VAL A 38 1.28 -5.57 -7.90
N VAL A 39 0.03 -5.36 -7.52
CA VAL A 39 -0.66 -4.07 -7.66
C VAL A 39 -0.78 -3.41 -6.29
N VAL A 40 -0.21 -2.21 -6.17
CA VAL A 40 -0.34 -1.34 -5.00
C VAL A 40 -1.29 -0.21 -5.36
N THR A 41 -2.37 -0.03 -4.59
CA THR A 41 -3.21 1.16 -4.76
C THR A 41 -2.75 2.30 -3.86
N VAL A 42 -2.78 3.50 -4.42
CA VAL A 42 -2.51 4.78 -3.74
C VAL A 42 -3.73 5.66 -3.97
N VAL A 43 -4.32 6.20 -2.91
CA VAL A 43 -5.45 7.14 -2.99
C VAL A 43 -4.97 8.49 -2.49
N ASP A 44 -4.95 9.51 -3.35
CA ASP A 44 -4.32 10.79 -3.04
C ASP A 44 -4.80 11.94 -3.95
N THR A 45 -4.33 13.16 -3.71
CA THR A 45 -4.86 14.39 -4.34
C THR A 45 -4.41 14.62 -5.78
N SER A 46 -3.18 14.26 -6.13
CA SER A 46 -2.66 14.43 -7.49
C SER A 46 -1.50 13.49 -7.77
N ILE A 47 -1.25 13.26 -9.06
CA ILE A 47 -0.05 12.59 -9.53
C ILE A 47 0.49 13.33 -10.77
N ASN A 48 1.77 13.66 -10.74
CA ASN A 48 2.45 14.30 -11.86
C ASN A 48 3.17 13.25 -12.73
N LEU A 49 2.46 12.75 -13.75
CA LEU A 49 2.97 11.73 -14.66
C LEU A 49 3.80 12.31 -15.83
N TYR A 50 4.09 13.60 -15.83
CA TYR A 50 5.15 14.16 -16.68
C TYR A 50 6.54 13.92 -16.08
N HIS A 51 6.64 13.74 -14.76
CA HIS A 51 7.92 13.61 -14.09
C HIS A 51 8.71 12.37 -14.56
N ASP A 52 9.98 12.58 -14.89
CA ASP A 52 10.91 11.57 -15.40
C ASP A 52 11.13 10.38 -14.44
N PHE A 53 10.92 10.56 -13.14
CA PHE A 53 11.05 9.54 -12.11
C PHE A 53 10.31 8.24 -12.45
N PHE A 54 9.14 8.35 -13.09
CA PHE A 54 8.28 7.22 -13.44
C PHE A 54 8.67 6.49 -14.72
N TYR A 55 9.67 6.96 -15.46
CA TYR A 55 10.02 6.49 -16.80
C TYR A 55 11.42 5.88 -16.85
N ALA A 56 11.76 5.34 -18.02
CA ALA A 56 13.10 4.84 -18.32
C ALA A 56 14.18 5.88 -18.04
N ASP A 57 15.36 5.39 -17.64
CA ASP A 57 16.57 6.18 -17.34
C ASP A 57 16.46 7.08 -16.10
N SER A 58 15.40 6.94 -15.30
CA SER A 58 15.33 7.55 -13.97
C SER A 58 16.23 6.84 -12.96
N SER A 59 16.35 7.41 -11.75
CA SER A 59 17.13 6.83 -10.66
C SER A 59 16.66 5.44 -10.22
N ILE A 60 15.38 5.10 -10.45
CA ILE A 60 14.80 3.79 -10.12
C ILE A 60 14.70 2.84 -11.32
N TYR A 61 14.96 3.34 -12.53
CA TYR A 61 14.97 2.56 -13.79
C TYR A 61 16.25 2.79 -14.62
N PRO A 62 17.45 2.51 -14.09
CA PRO A 62 18.70 2.82 -14.79
C PRO A 62 18.86 1.93 -16.04
N GLY A 63 18.77 2.53 -17.23
CA GLY A 63 19.01 1.85 -18.52
C GLY A 63 17.92 0.87 -18.94
N VAL A 64 16.76 0.86 -18.27
CA VAL A 64 15.61 -0.01 -18.58
C VAL A 64 14.32 0.79 -18.51
N ALA A 65 13.32 0.41 -19.31
CA ALA A 65 11.99 0.98 -19.19
C ALA A 65 11.15 0.19 -18.17
N PRO A 66 10.21 0.84 -17.45
CA PRO A 66 9.20 0.15 -16.67
C PRO A 66 8.41 -0.83 -17.56
N SER A 67 8.17 -2.04 -17.05
CA SER A 67 7.57 -3.12 -17.85
C SER A 67 6.56 -3.99 -17.09
N SER A 68 6.15 -3.58 -15.89
CA SER A 68 5.25 -4.39 -15.06
C SER A 68 3.79 -4.29 -15.50
N VAL A 69 3.41 -3.21 -16.19
CA VAL A 69 2.08 -3.07 -16.80
C VAL A 69 2.04 -3.82 -18.13
N THR A 70 1.54 -5.05 -18.09
CA THR A 70 1.35 -5.92 -19.26
C THR A 70 -0.09 -5.85 -19.78
N PRO A 71 -0.40 -6.36 -20.99
CA PRO A 71 -1.78 -6.48 -21.45
C PRO A 71 -2.73 -7.20 -20.48
N ALA A 72 -2.22 -8.20 -19.76
CA ALA A 72 -2.97 -8.93 -18.74
C ALA A 72 -3.31 -8.03 -17.54
N VAL A 73 -2.31 -7.29 -17.03
CA VAL A 73 -2.51 -6.32 -15.95
C VAL A 73 -3.50 -5.22 -16.35
N LEU A 74 -3.40 -4.71 -17.59
CA LEU A 74 -4.35 -3.72 -18.12
C LEU A 74 -5.79 -4.26 -18.17
N MET A 75 -5.95 -5.53 -18.56
CA MET A 75 -7.25 -6.20 -18.56
C MET A 75 -7.80 -6.38 -17.14
N GLU A 76 -6.96 -6.82 -16.20
CA GLU A 76 -7.33 -6.95 -14.77
C GLU A 76 -7.73 -5.61 -14.14
N LEU A 77 -7.09 -4.51 -14.56
CA LEU A 77 -7.38 -3.14 -14.13
C LEU A 77 -8.52 -2.48 -14.93
N GLY A 78 -9.07 -3.15 -15.95
CA GLY A 78 -10.17 -2.63 -16.74
C GLY A 78 -9.80 -1.46 -17.68
N VAL A 79 -8.53 -1.34 -18.07
CA VAL A 79 -8.05 -0.28 -18.98
C VAL A 79 -8.42 -0.65 -20.42
N ALA A 80 -9.20 0.20 -21.08
CA ALA A 80 -9.51 0.06 -22.50
C ALA A 80 -8.29 0.43 -23.37
N SER A 81 -8.18 -0.17 -24.57
CA SER A 81 -7.07 0.10 -25.50
C SER A 81 -6.91 1.59 -25.87
N ASP A 82 -8.04 2.32 -25.92
CA ASP A 82 -8.07 3.74 -26.28
C ASP A 82 -7.69 4.64 -25.09
N ASN A 83 -7.54 4.06 -23.89
CA ASN A 83 -7.12 4.72 -22.66
C ASN A 83 -5.62 4.50 -22.36
N HIS A 84 -4.84 4.15 -23.39
CA HIS A 84 -3.38 4.14 -23.33
C HIS A 84 -2.87 5.53 -23.72
N VAL A 85 -2.20 6.20 -22.78
CA VAL A 85 -1.85 7.61 -22.86
C VAL A 85 -0.35 7.75 -23.00
N THR A 86 0.11 8.40 -24.07
CA THR A 86 1.48 8.86 -24.19
C THR A 86 1.50 10.36 -24.00
N LEU A 87 2.09 10.82 -22.89
CA LEU A 87 2.27 12.25 -22.61
C LEU A 87 3.44 12.82 -23.40
N THR A 88 3.31 14.08 -23.78
CA THR A 88 4.42 14.89 -24.30
C THR A 88 5.35 15.24 -23.14
N ARG A 89 6.67 15.04 -23.29
CA ARG A 89 7.68 15.33 -22.25
C ARG A 89 8.88 16.02 -22.89
N SER A 90 8.78 17.32 -23.07
CA SER A 90 9.77 18.17 -23.75
C SER A 90 10.71 18.90 -22.79
N GLY A 91 10.47 18.81 -21.47
CA GLY A 91 11.15 19.60 -20.45
C GLY A 91 10.45 20.94 -20.16
N ASP A 92 9.23 21.14 -20.66
CA ASP A 92 8.39 22.31 -20.45
C ASP A 92 6.95 21.84 -20.20
N ILE A 93 6.63 21.57 -18.94
CA ILE A 93 5.36 20.97 -18.54
C ILE A 93 4.15 21.80 -18.94
N ASP A 94 4.27 23.12 -19.01
CA ASP A 94 3.17 23.99 -19.44
C ASP A 94 2.91 23.85 -20.94
N ALA A 95 3.98 23.81 -21.75
CA ALA A 95 3.86 23.52 -23.17
C ALA A 95 3.32 22.10 -23.42
N ASP A 96 3.75 21.13 -22.61
CA ASP A 96 3.35 19.72 -22.74
C ASP A 96 1.88 19.52 -22.36
N LYS A 97 1.40 20.14 -21.27
CA LYS A 97 -0.04 20.15 -20.92
C LYS A 97 -0.90 20.72 -22.04
N VAL A 98 -0.42 21.76 -22.72
CA VAL A 98 -1.11 22.35 -23.89
C VAL A 98 -1.08 21.39 -25.08
N ALA A 99 0.03 20.71 -25.33
CA ALA A 99 0.14 19.70 -26.39
C ALA A 99 -0.81 18.51 -26.16
N ASP A 100 -1.00 18.13 -24.90
CA ASP A 100 -1.83 17.00 -24.48
C ASP A 100 -3.28 17.39 -24.17
N ALA A 101 -3.72 18.62 -24.47
CA ALA A 101 -5.06 19.13 -24.16
C ALA A 101 -6.20 18.21 -24.65
N ALA A 102 -6.04 17.60 -25.84
CA ALA A 102 -7.04 16.67 -26.38
C ALA A 102 -7.19 15.37 -25.56
N PHE A 103 -6.21 15.01 -24.74
CA PHE A 103 -6.34 13.94 -23.75
C PHE A 103 -7.06 14.45 -22.50
N TRP A 104 -6.62 15.58 -21.95
CA TRP A 104 -7.22 16.16 -20.74
C TRP A 104 -8.72 16.46 -20.93
N ASP A 105 -9.12 16.95 -22.10
CA ASP A 105 -10.52 17.24 -22.45
C ASP A 105 -11.44 16.01 -22.51
N ARG A 106 -10.89 14.79 -22.53
CA ARG A 106 -11.66 13.53 -22.65
C ARG A 106 -11.51 12.60 -21.45
N VAL A 107 -10.81 12.99 -20.39
CA VAL A 107 -10.69 12.16 -19.19
C VAL A 107 -12.05 12.03 -18.53
N GLU A 108 -12.48 10.79 -18.28
CA GLU A 108 -13.74 10.47 -17.63
C GLU A 108 -13.51 10.00 -16.20
N HIS A 109 -14.42 10.39 -15.30
CA HIS A 109 -14.36 9.99 -13.90
C HIS A 109 -14.65 8.50 -13.75
N GLY A 110 -13.92 7.83 -12.87
CA GLY A 110 -14.05 6.39 -12.63
C GLY A 110 -13.53 5.50 -13.78
N THR A 111 -12.98 6.09 -14.84
CA THR A 111 -12.36 5.38 -15.96
C THR A 111 -10.84 5.27 -15.74
N PRO A 112 -10.24 4.06 -15.82
CA PRO A 112 -8.81 3.90 -15.65
C PRO A 112 -8.04 4.18 -16.95
N TYR A 113 -6.90 4.87 -16.81
CA TYR A 113 -5.98 5.24 -17.88
C TYR A 113 -4.57 4.76 -17.56
N TRP A 114 -3.90 4.16 -18.55
CA TRP A 114 -2.50 3.77 -18.42
C TRP A 114 -1.59 4.81 -19.08
N PHE A 115 -0.60 5.28 -18.35
CA PHE A 115 0.40 6.20 -18.86
C PHE A 115 1.59 5.39 -19.39
N THR A 116 1.65 5.27 -20.71
CA THR A 116 2.58 4.39 -21.43
C THR A 116 4.02 4.73 -21.09
N GLY A 117 4.84 3.71 -20.80
CA GLY A 117 6.22 3.90 -20.37
C GLY A 117 6.39 4.08 -18.86
N THR A 118 5.30 3.97 -18.09
CA THR A 118 5.30 3.93 -16.62
C THR A 118 4.67 2.64 -16.11
N ASN A 119 4.88 2.35 -14.83
CA ASN A 119 4.15 1.31 -14.09
C ASN A 119 2.86 1.85 -13.43
N VAL A 120 2.29 2.95 -13.92
CA VAL A 120 1.15 3.64 -13.29
C VAL A 120 -0.10 3.57 -14.16
N VAL A 121 -1.18 3.06 -13.58
CA VAL A 121 -2.56 3.24 -14.04
C VAL A 121 -3.24 4.20 -13.09
N ALA A 122 -3.93 5.21 -13.62
CA ALA A 122 -4.62 6.19 -12.80
C ALA A 122 -6.10 6.28 -13.17
N VAL A 123 -6.92 6.53 -12.15
CA VAL A 123 -8.34 6.85 -12.25
C VAL A 123 -8.60 8.08 -11.41
N SER A 124 -9.54 8.92 -11.82
CA SER A 124 -9.94 10.08 -11.04
C SER A 124 -11.41 10.02 -10.66
N PHE A 125 -11.69 10.39 -9.43
CA PHE A 125 -13.02 10.74 -8.95
C PHE A 125 -13.11 12.23 -8.60
N CYS A 126 -12.00 12.98 -8.76
CA CYS A 126 -11.94 14.38 -8.42
C CYS A 126 -12.77 15.24 -9.37
N GLU A 127 -13.83 15.85 -8.84
CA GLU A 127 -14.69 16.84 -9.50
C GLU A 127 -14.11 18.27 -9.54
N GLU A 128 -14.88 19.16 -10.16
CA GLU A 128 -14.57 20.58 -10.31
C GLU A 128 -14.07 21.23 -9.00
N PRO A 129 -13.10 22.16 -9.05
CA PRO A 129 -12.68 22.93 -10.23
C PRO A 129 -11.51 22.33 -11.02
N PHE A 130 -11.09 21.11 -10.71
CA PHE A 130 -9.88 20.54 -11.29
C PHE A 130 -10.18 19.69 -12.51
N VAL A 131 -9.26 19.74 -13.49
CA VAL A 131 -9.24 18.77 -14.59
C VAL A 131 -8.79 17.42 -14.03
N PRO A 132 -9.55 16.33 -14.24
CA PRO A 132 -9.22 15.00 -13.74
C PRO A 132 -7.86 14.51 -14.25
N LEU A 133 -7.04 13.96 -13.35
CA LEU A 133 -5.67 13.46 -13.57
C LEU A 133 -4.63 14.46 -14.08
N GLN A 134 -5.03 15.66 -14.49
CA GLN A 134 -4.09 16.70 -14.89
C GLN A 134 -3.40 17.25 -13.62
N PRO A 135 -2.06 17.26 -13.55
CA PRO A 135 -1.36 17.89 -12.44
C PRO A 135 -1.57 19.40 -12.49
N ASP A 136 -1.87 19.98 -11.33
CA ASP A 136 -2.20 21.39 -11.16
C ASP A 136 -1.47 21.94 -9.93
N VAL A 137 -0.94 23.16 -10.02
CA VAL A 137 -0.20 23.82 -8.95
C VAL A 137 -1.04 24.09 -7.71
N ASP A 138 -2.36 24.18 -7.85
CA ASP A 138 -3.30 24.37 -6.75
C ASP A 138 -3.69 23.04 -6.07
N LYS A 139 -3.30 21.89 -6.65
CA LYS A 139 -3.40 20.58 -5.97
C LYS A 139 -2.15 20.33 -5.13
N SER A 140 -2.32 19.58 -4.04
CA SER A 140 -1.19 19.08 -3.27
C SER A 140 -0.44 18.00 -4.08
N PRO A 141 0.89 18.12 -4.32
CA PRO A 141 1.69 17.14 -5.07
C PRO A 141 1.97 15.84 -4.31
N HIS A 142 1.25 15.62 -3.20
CA HIS A 142 1.49 14.56 -2.24
C HIS A 142 1.44 13.15 -2.86
N GLY A 143 0.45 12.87 -3.70
CA GLY A 143 0.31 11.59 -4.38
C GLY A 143 1.45 11.25 -5.33
N THR A 144 2.11 12.25 -5.92
CA THR A 144 3.36 12.06 -6.70
C THR A 144 4.45 11.48 -5.81
N GLY A 145 4.69 12.08 -4.64
CA GLY A 145 5.70 11.62 -3.69
C GLY A 145 5.37 10.26 -3.06
N VAL A 146 4.10 10.04 -2.70
CA VAL A 146 3.63 8.77 -2.14
C VAL A 146 3.84 7.63 -3.15
N SER A 147 3.40 7.81 -4.40
CA SER A 147 3.58 6.82 -5.47
C SER A 147 5.05 6.56 -5.77
N ALA A 148 5.87 7.62 -5.79
CA ALA A 148 7.31 7.52 -5.99
C ALA A 148 8.00 6.76 -4.85
N SER A 149 7.57 6.94 -3.59
CA SER A 149 8.09 6.19 -2.45
C SER A 149 7.81 4.69 -2.55
N VAL A 150 6.60 4.28 -2.99
CA VAL A 150 6.29 2.87 -3.28
C VAL A 150 7.25 2.32 -4.34
N LEU A 151 7.38 3.03 -5.48
CA LEU A 151 8.20 2.59 -6.61
C LEU A 151 9.69 2.62 -6.33
N LYS A 152 10.17 3.49 -5.44
CA LYS A 152 11.57 3.48 -5.00
C LYS A 152 11.91 2.21 -4.23
N ALA A 153 10.99 1.74 -3.38
CA ALA A 153 11.16 0.49 -2.65
C ALA A 153 10.92 -0.75 -3.54
N ASN A 154 10.00 -0.66 -4.50
CA ASN A 154 9.77 -1.69 -5.51
C ASN A 154 9.51 -1.09 -6.90
N PRO A 155 10.55 -0.96 -7.75
CA PRO A 155 10.38 -0.42 -9.11
C PRO A 155 9.46 -1.27 -9.98
N GLU A 156 9.20 -2.53 -9.61
CA GLU A 156 8.37 -3.44 -10.39
C GLU A 156 6.91 -3.49 -9.91
N ALA A 157 6.53 -2.73 -8.88
CA ALA A 157 5.14 -2.61 -8.47
C ALA A 157 4.31 -1.89 -9.55
N VAL A 158 3.09 -2.36 -9.79
CA VAL A 158 2.10 -1.62 -10.57
C VAL A 158 1.33 -0.72 -9.62
N ILE A 159 1.29 0.58 -9.90
CA ILE A 159 0.51 1.53 -9.12
C ILE A 159 -0.87 1.67 -9.74
N LEU A 160 -1.92 1.43 -8.95
CA LEU A 160 -3.27 1.92 -9.23
C LEU A 160 -3.48 3.22 -8.42
N PHE A 161 -3.26 4.35 -9.07
CA PHE A 161 -3.48 5.66 -8.48
C PHE A 161 -4.97 6.04 -8.58
N VAL A 162 -5.57 6.39 -7.45
CA VAL A 162 -6.96 6.85 -7.36
C VAL A 162 -6.92 8.30 -6.91
N GLU A 163 -7.17 9.21 -7.85
CA GLU A 163 -7.20 10.64 -7.57
C GLU A 163 -8.50 11.01 -6.84
N SER A 164 -8.35 11.62 -5.67
CA SER A 164 -9.39 12.31 -4.92
C SER A 164 -9.16 13.81 -4.99
N CYS A 165 -10.21 14.64 -4.84
CA CYS A 165 -10.00 16.10 -4.77
C CYS A 165 -9.40 16.57 -3.44
N ALA A 166 -9.51 15.77 -2.38
CA ALA A 166 -9.11 16.14 -1.04
C ALA A 166 -8.94 14.87 -0.19
N GLU A 167 -9.50 14.87 1.03
CA GLU A 167 -9.64 13.64 1.81
C GLU A 167 -10.56 12.65 1.08
N PRO A 168 -10.15 11.39 0.91
CA PRO A 168 -10.89 10.44 0.10
C PRO A 168 -12.32 10.19 0.56
N GLU A 169 -13.24 10.20 -0.39
CA GLU A 169 -14.65 9.89 -0.15
C GLU A 169 -14.89 8.37 -0.08
N PRO A 170 -15.99 7.93 0.57
CA PRO A 170 -16.32 6.51 0.68
C PRO A 170 -16.30 5.70 -0.62
N HIS A 171 -16.78 6.29 -1.72
CA HIS A 171 -16.91 5.58 -2.98
C HIS A 171 -15.53 5.37 -3.65
N GLU A 172 -14.62 6.34 -3.51
CA GLU A 172 -13.22 6.26 -3.96
C GLU A 172 -12.46 5.19 -3.17
N MET A 173 -12.65 5.20 -1.85
CA MET A 173 -12.09 4.19 -0.96
C MET A 173 -12.64 2.80 -1.26
N THR A 174 -13.94 2.68 -1.55
CA THR A 174 -14.57 1.39 -1.92
C THR A 174 -14.00 0.87 -3.23
N TYR A 175 -13.84 1.74 -4.23
CA TYR A 175 -13.18 1.39 -5.49
C TYR A 175 -11.77 0.85 -5.23
N ALA A 176 -10.94 1.59 -4.49
CA ALA A 176 -9.55 1.18 -4.21
C ALA A 176 -9.45 -0.13 -3.41
N LEU A 177 -10.22 -0.24 -2.32
CA LEU A 177 -10.17 -1.35 -1.37
C LEU A 177 -10.76 -2.64 -1.93
N GLU A 178 -11.81 -2.55 -2.76
CA GLU A 178 -12.49 -3.71 -3.34
C GLU A 178 -12.02 -4.06 -4.75
N HIS A 179 -11.13 -3.25 -5.37
CA HIS A 179 -10.65 -3.53 -6.72
C HIS A 179 -10.01 -4.93 -6.79
N PRO A 180 -10.47 -5.84 -7.67
CA PRO A 180 -10.03 -7.24 -7.67
C PRO A 180 -8.54 -7.40 -7.99
N ALA A 181 -7.96 -6.51 -8.80
CA ALA A 181 -6.54 -6.55 -9.12
C ALA A 181 -5.60 -6.14 -7.96
N VAL A 182 -6.08 -5.36 -6.99
CA VAL A 182 -5.23 -4.76 -5.94
C VAL A 182 -4.79 -5.82 -4.93
N ASP A 183 -3.49 -5.89 -4.63
CA ASP A 183 -2.94 -6.78 -3.60
C ASP A 183 -2.79 -6.07 -2.25
N MET A 184 -2.43 -4.78 -2.30
CA MET A 184 -2.20 -3.98 -1.09
C MET A 184 -2.44 -2.49 -1.32
N MET A 185 -2.66 -1.77 -0.23
CA MET A 185 -2.93 -0.34 -0.23
C MET A 185 -1.88 0.41 0.60
N ALA A 186 -1.35 1.49 0.03
CA ALA A 186 -0.60 2.51 0.74
C ALA A 186 -1.52 3.71 0.99
N PHE A 187 -1.87 3.96 2.25
CA PHE A 187 -2.80 5.03 2.60
C PHE A 187 -2.13 6.05 3.52
N SER A 188 -1.89 7.25 2.98
CA SER A 188 -1.10 8.29 3.65
C SER A 188 -1.92 9.36 4.36
N TYR A 189 -3.22 9.14 4.56
CA TYR A 189 -4.09 10.00 5.38
C TYR A 189 -4.44 9.34 6.72
N ASN A 190 -4.75 10.17 7.72
CA ASN A 190 -5.35 9.70 8.96
C ASN A 190 -6.85 9.41 8.72
N LEU A 191 -7.29 8.21 9.08
CA LEU A 191 -8.70 7.80 8.91
C LEU A 191 -9.52 8.30 10.11
N GLY A 192 -9.83 9.59 10.11
CA GLY A 192 -10.80 10.16 11.06
C GLY A 192 -12.25 9.72 10.81
N LEU A 193 -12.52 8.87 9.82
CA LEU A 193 -13.88 8.58 9.32
C LEU A 193 -14.34 7.13 9.60
N PRO A 194 -15.61 6.90 10.02
CA PRO A 194 -16.15 5.57 10.26
C PRO A 194 -16.31 4.67 9.02
N ILE A 195 -16.43 5.25 7.81
CA ILE A 195 -16.81 4.54 6.59
C ILE A 195 -15.65 3.75 5.97
N THR A 196 -14.42 4.19 6.23
CA THR A 196 -13.19 3.55 5.73
C THR A 196 -12.83 2.28 6.49
N GLU A 197 -13.23 2.14 7.75
CA GLU A 197 -12.92 0.96 8.57
C GLU A 197 -13.67 -0.30 8.10
N THR A 198 -14.93 -0.18 7.67
CA THR A 198 -15.70 -1.31 7.14
C THR A 198 -15.13 -1.78 5.80
N GLY A 199 -14.74 -0.84 4.92
CA GLY A 199 -14.05 -1.16 3.67
C GLY A 199 -12.69 -1.79 3.92
N ALA A 200 -11.92 -1.25 4.87
CA ALA A 200 -10.60 -1.78 5.26
C ALA A 200 -10.71 -3.19 5.84
N TYR A 201 -11.70 -3.44 6.70
CA TYR A 201 -12.02 -4.76 7.21
C TYR A 201 -12.28 -5.74 6.06
N ARG A 202 -13.19 -5.41 5.14
CA ARG A 202 -13.49 -6.27 3.99
C ARG A 202 -12.26 -6.53 3.13
N ALA A 203 -11.49 -5.49 2.80
CA ALA A 203 -10.27 -5.61 2.01
C ALA A 203 -9.26 -6.58 2.63
N VAL A 204 -8.95 -6.42 3.91
CA VAL A 204 -7.92 -7.23 4.57
C VAL A 204 -8.44 -8.61 4.93
N VAL A 205 -9.62 -8.68 5.54
CA VAL A 205 -10.13 -9.90 6.16
C VAL A 205 -10.87 -10.79 5.17
N GLU A 206 -11.70 -10.21 4.31
CA GLU A 206 -12.52 -10.98 3.36
C GLU A 206 -11.82 -11.15 2.00
N LEU A 207 -11.03 -10.16 1.57
CA LEU A 207 -10.37 -10.17 0.26
C LEU A 207 -8.86 -10.47 0.33
N GLY A 208 -8.30 -10.69 1.52
CA GLY A 208 -6.90 -11.12 1.69
C GLY A 208 -5.85 -10.09 1.30
N LYS A 209 -6.17 -8.79 1.34
CA LYS A 209 -5.24 -7.69 1.00
C LYS A 209 -4.40 -7.29 2.21
N LEU A 210 -3.36 -6.49 1.99
CA LEU A 210 -2.70 -5.75 3.07
C LEU A 210 -3.02 -4.26 2.97
N MET A 211 -3.24 -3.61 4.11
CA MET A 211 -3.46 -2.17 4.16
C MET A 211 -2.44 -1.55 5.11
N PHE A 212 -1.55 -0.73 4.55
CA PHE A 212 -0.59 0.08 5.30
C PHE A 212 -1.13 1.49 5.41
N GLN A 213 -1.04 2.05 6.62
CA GLN A 213 -1.54 3.37 6.92
C GLN A 213 -0.52 4.21 7.68
N ALA A 214 -0.43 5.49 7.32
CA ALA A 214 0.34 6.47 8.06
C ALA A 214 -0.11 6.56 9.52
N ALA A 215 0.83 6.36 10.43
CA ALA A 215 0.59 6.42 11.86
C ALA A 215 0.44 7.88 12.36
N GLY A 216 0.90 8.85 11.57
CA GLY A 216 0.85 10.28 11.82
C GLY A 216 2.15 10.89 12.30
N ASN A 217 2.28 12.21 12.12
CA ASN A 217 3.55 12.95 12.25
C ASN A 217 3.79 13.53 13.65
N PHE A 218 2.98 13.15 14.64
CA PHE A 218 3.08 13.63 16.01
C PHE A 218 3.27 12.45 16.96
N LEU A 219 4.10 12.63 18.00
CA LEU A 219 4.41 11.65 19.04
C LEU A 219 3.23 11.41 19.99
N VAL A 220 2.10 11.01 19.43
CA VAL A 220 0.92 10.56 20.15
C VAL A 220 0.68 9.09 19.80
N PRO A 221 0.11 8.28 20.71
CA PRO A 221 -0.21 6.89 20.40
C PRO A 221 -1.13 6.77 19.17
N VAL A 222 -0.86 5.79 18.29
CA VAL A 222 -1.62 5.60 17.03
C VAL A 222 -3.11 5.37 17.24
N GLU A 223 -3.51 4.85 18.41
CA GLU A 223 -4.91 4.61 18.74
C GLU A 223 -5.73 5.92 18.83
N TYR A 224 -5.07 7.06 18.97
CA TYR A 224 -5.71 8.38 18.95
C TYR A 224 -5.80 9.00 17.55
N GLN A 225 -5.25 8.36 16.52
CA GLN A 225 -5.10 8.95 15.18
C GLN A 225 -6.12 8.46 14.13
N GLY A 226 -6.96 7.47 14.46
CA GLY A 226 -8.04 6.95 13.59
C GLY A 226 -7.53 6.18 12.38
N GLY A 227 -7.83 4.87 12.27
CA GLY A 227 -7.31 3.99 11.20
C GLY A 227 -6.18 3.04 11.60
N PRO A 228 -4.96 3.53 11.89
CA PRO A 228 -3.78 2.69 12.10
C PRO A 228 -3.82 1.94 13.45
N GLY A 229 -4.92 2.06 14.20
CA GLY A 229 -5.17 1.37 15.47
C GLY A 229 -6.07 0.12 15.34
N SER A 230 -6.63 -0.15 14.17
CA SER A 230 -7.38 -1.41 13.93
C SER A 230 -6.42 -2.58 13.77
N TRP A 231 -6.81 -3.77 14.25
CA TRP A 231 -5.92 -4.94 14.25
C TRP A 231 -5.68 -5.53 12.85
N TRP A 232 -6.52 -5.21 11.85
CA TRP A 232 -6.33 -5.61 10.45
C TRP A 232 -5.49 -4.61 9.63
N THR A 233 -5.38 -3.35 10.06
CA THR A 233 -4.55 -2.33 9.41
C THR A 233 -3.13 -2.39 9.97
N ILE A 234 -2.15 -2.00 9.16
CA ILE A 234 -0.75 -1.90 9.56
C ILE A 234 -0.37 -0.41 9.69
N GLY A 235 -0.20 0.07 10.92
CA GLY A 235 0.26 1.43 11.18
C GLY A 235 1.77 1.56 11.01
N VAL A 236 2.22 2.51 10.19
CA VAL A 236 3.64 2.78 9.93
C VAL A 236 4.03 4.17 10.40
N SER A 237 5.00 4.23 11.32
CA SER A 237 5.59 5.47 11.81
C SER A 237 6.95 5.77 11.18
N GLY A 238 7.52 6.90 11.58
CA GLY A 238 8.79 7.42 11.08
C GLY A 238 9.96 7.14 11.99
N ILE A 239 11.07 6.69 11.40
CA ILE A 239 12.39 6.69 12.01
C ILE A 239 13.30 7.69 11.28
N ASP A 240 14.14 8.39 12.02
CA ASP A 240 15.12 9.31 11.44
C ASP A 240 16.39 8.54 11.05
N GLU A 241 16.65 8.42 9.76
CA GLU A 241 17.86 7.77 9.26
C GLU A 241 19.12 8.65 9.45
N ALA A 242 18.98 9.98 9.52
CA ALA A 242 20.10 10.87 9.81
C ALA A 242 20.60 10.72 11.26
N ALA A 243 19.73 10.27 12.16
CA ALA A 243 20.07 9.86 13.52
C ALA A 243 20.56 8.40 13.60
N ASN A 244 21.01 7.79 12.49
CA ASN A 244 21.33 6.36 12.38
C ASN A 244 20.17 5.43 12.78
N GLY A 245 18.93 5.88 12.61
CA GLY A 245 17.76 5.15 13.09
C GLY A 245 17.59 5.14 14.61
N GLN A 246 18.31 6.00 15.34
CA GLN A 246 18.29 6.03 16.81
C GLN A 246 17.24 7.00 17.38
N SER A 247 16.40 7.59 16.52
CA SER A 247 15.32 8.49 16.93
C SER A 247 14.00 8.19 16.21
N SER A 248 12.90 8.37 16.95
CA SER A 248 11.53 8.24 16.47
C SER A 248 10.97 9.61 16.18
N THR A 249 10.31 9.74 15.04
CA THR A 249 9.90 11.03 14.48
C THR A 249 8.39 11.10 14.22
N GLY A 250 7.73 9.94 14.05
CA GLY A 250 6.28 9.84 13.93
C GLY A 250 5.57 9.39 15.22
N ALA A 251 4.31 8.99 15.07
CA ALA A 251 3.47 8.46 16.15
C ALA A 251 4.08 7.29 16.92
N LEU A 252 3.64 7.18 18.18
CA LEU A 252 4.08 6.13 19.11
C LEU A 252 3.16 4.91 19.01
N LEU A 253 3.68 3.75 19.37
CA LEU A 253 2.98 2.47 19.30
C LEU A 253 2.51 2.05 17.88
N PRO A 254 3.28 2.29 16.79
CA PRO A 254 2.88 1.78 15.48
C PRO A 254 3.00 0.24 15.42
N ASP A 255 2.68 -0.36 14.28
CA ASP A 255 3.07 -1.75 14.00
C ASP A 255 4.53 -1.83 13.53
N PHE A 256 4.93 -0.89 12.66
CA PHE A 256 6.27 -0.81 12.11
C PHE A 256 6.75 0.64 12.03
N ILE A 257 8.04 0.80 11.73
CA ILE A 257 8.62 2.08 11.34
C ILE A 257 9.28 1.94 9.96
N ALA A 258 9.40 3.05 9.26
CA ALA A 258 10.22 3.19 8.06
C ALA A 258 10.87 4.58 8.00
N GLY A 259 11.81 4.77 7.07
CA GLY A 259 12.49 6.05 6.87
C GLY A 259 11.49 7.20 6.79
N PHE A 260 11.69 8.24 7.60
CA PHE A 260 10.77 9.35 7.71
C PHE A 260 10.99 10.42 6.64
N THR A 261 12.22 10.58 6.18
CA THR A 261 12.61 11.55 5.14
C THR A 261 13.08 10.83 3.89
N ASP A 262 12.83 11.45 2.74
CA ASP A 262 13.41 11.02 1.47
C ASP A 262 13.49 12.20 0.48
N THR A 263 14.25 12.02 -0.60
CA THR A 263 14.31 12.94 -1.75
C THR A 263 13.53 12.32 -2.92
N LEU A 264 12.37 12.89 -3.23
CA LEU A 264 11.36 12.33 -4.13
C LEU A 264 10.76 13.42 -5.04
N PRO A 265 10.12 13.05 -6.16
CA PRO A 265 9.34 13.99 -6.94
C PRO A 265 8.16 14.50 -6.11
N PHE A 266 8.08 15.81 -5.89
CA PHE A 266 7.02 16.43 -5.07
C PHE A 266 6.65 17.82 -5.61
N CYS A 267 6.22 17.84 -6.86
CA CYS A 267 5.81 19.03 -7.60
C CYS A 267 4.66 18.67 -8.55
N ASN A 268 3.84 19.65 -8.94
CA ASN A 268 2.84 19.50 -10.00
C ASN A 268 3.20 20.26 -11.29
N ASP A 269 4.29 21.01 -11.26
CA ASP A 269 4.77 21.93 -12.31
C ASP A 269 6.24 21.70 -12.67
N CYS A 270 6.76 20.50 -12.43
CA CYS A 270 8.13 20.15 -12.79
C CYS A 270 8.22 18.76 -13.44
N GLU A 271 9.27 18.53 -14.23
CA GLU A 271 9.50 17.25 -14.92
C GLU A 271 10.66 16.43 -14.35
N SER A 272 11.55 17.02 -13.55
CA SER A 272 12.78 16.35 -13.09
C SER A 272 13.21 16.70 -11.67
N GLU A 273 12.58 17.68 -11.02
CA GLU A 273 13.04 18.17 -9.71
C GLU A 273 12.66 17.20 -8.59
N LEU A 274 13.68 16.72 -7.87
CA LEU A 274 13.49 15.99 -6.62
C LEU A 274 13.71 16.93 -5.46
N VAL A 275 12.85 16.84 -4.45
CA VAL A 275 12.93 17.68 -3.24
C VAL A 275 12.97 16.80 -1.99
N PRO A 276 13.72 17.22 -0.95
CA PRO A 276 13.66 16.56 0.34
C PRO A 276 12.27 16.78 0.96
N ILE A 277 11.65 15.71 1.43
CA ILE A 277 10.35 15.71 2.10
C ILE A 277 10.38 14.77 3.29
N GLY A 278 9.54 15.05 4.29
CA GLY A 278 9.44 14.25 5.51
C GLY A 278 7.98 13.98 5.88
N GLY A 279 7.70 12.78 6.37
CA GLY A 279 6.37 12.40 6.81
C GLY A 279 6.20 10.89 6.97
N THR A 280 5.31 10.48 7.87
CA THR A 280 4.78 9.10 7.87
C THR A 280 4.03 8.78 6.57
N SER A 281 3.60 9.81 5.84
CA SER A 281 3.11 9.71 4.47
C SER A 281 4.17 9.27 3.45
N ILE A 282 5.45 9.27 3.79
CA ILE A 282 6.56 8.72 2.99
C ILE A 282 7.03 7.38 3.57
N SER A 283 7.07 7.24 4.89
CA SER A 283 7.40 5.98 5.57
C SER A 283 6.43 4.85 5.19
N THR A 284 5.13 5.15 5.15
CA THR A 284 4.07 4.18 4.83
C THR A 284 4.20 3.60 3.42
N PRO A 285 4.22 4.40 2.35
CA PRO A 285 4.40 3.86 1.01
C PRO A 285 5.75 3.16 0.81
N HIS A 286 6.82 3.58 1.50
CA HIS A 286 8.09 2.85 1.44
C HIS A 286 7.94 1.43 2.01
N ALA A 287 7.30 1.30 3.19
CA ALA A 287 7.01 0.01 3.80
C ALA A 287 6.08 -0.86 2.92
N THR A 288 5.05 -0.26 2.32
CA THR A 288 4.18 -0.96 1.34
C THR A 288 4.96 -1.43 0.13
N GLY A 289 5.85 -0.59 -0.41
CA GLY A 289 6.73 -0.94 -1.53
C GLY A 289 7.63 -2.12 -1.17
N LEU A 290 8.24 -2.15 0.01
CA LEU A 290 9.00 -3.31 0.48
C LEU A 290 8.14 -4.58 0.55
N ALA A 291 6.95 -4.51 1.15
CA ALA A 291 6.05 -5.66 1.23
C ALA A 291 5.63 -6.15 -0.16
N SER A 292 5.40 -5.23 -1.11
CA SER A 292 5.11 -5.56 -2.51
C SER A 292 6.28 -6.26 -3.20
N LYS A 293 7.53 -5.88 -2.89
CA LYS A 293 8.74 -6.53 -3.41
C LYS A 293 8.87 -7.96 -2.89
N VAL A 294 8.63 -8.17 -1.59
CA VAL A 294 8.62 -9.51 -0.98
C VAL A 294 7.54 -10.37 -1.63
N LEU A 295 6.31 -9.86 -1.79
CA LEU A 295 5.23 -10.61 -2.42
C LEU A 295 5.56 -10.96 -3.88
N LEU A 296 6.11 -10.02 -4.64
CA LEU A 296 6.49 -10.24 -6.02
C LEU A 296 7.54 -11.35 -6.14
N GLU A 297 8.55 -11.33 -5.29
CA GLU A 297 9.60 -12.36 -5.28
C GLU A 297 9.06 -13.72 -4.83
N ALA A 298 8.22 -13.76 -3.79
CA ALA A 298 7.55 -15.00 -3.36
C ALA A 298 6.73 -15.61 -4.49
N ARG A 299 5.98 -14.79 -5.25
CA ARG A 299 5.21 -15.24 -6.43
C ARG A 299 6.14 -15.81 -7.50
N ARG A 300 7.26 -15.15 -7.79
CA ARG A 300 8.26 -15.60 -8.78
C ARG A 300 8.86 -16.95 -8.43
N GLN A 301 9.23 -17.17 -7.17
CA GLN A 301 9.88 -18.41 -6.74
C GLN A 301 9.01 -19.66 -6.95
N VAL A 302 7.69 -19.50 -6.95
CA VAL A 302 6.76 -20.62 -7.11
C VAL A 302 5.93 -20.55 -8.39
N GLY A 303 6.19 -19.56 -9.25
CA GLY A 303 5.47 -19.36 -10.50
C GLY A 303 4.00 -18.98 -10.34
N HIS A 304 3.62 -18.37 -9.21
CA HIS A 304 2.27 -17.83 -9.03
C HIS A 304 2.06 -16.60 -9.93
N ARG A 305 0.92 -16.54 -10.60
CA ARG A 305 0.56 -15.49 -11.58
C ARG A 305 -0.75 -14.81 -11.18
N GLY A 306 -0.96 -13.59 -11.65
CA GLY A 306 -2.13 -12.79 -11.31
C GLY A 306 -2.09 -12.24 -9.89
N GLY A 307 -3.27 -12.00 -9.33
CA GLY A 307 -3.45 -11.42 -8.00
C GLY A 307 -3.85 -12.43 -6.93
N ILE A 308 -4.50 -11.93 -5.88
CA ILE A 308 -5.00 -12.75 -4.78
C ILE A 308 -5.97 -13.82 -5.31
N ASP A 309 -5.71 -15.07 -4.97
CA ASP A 309 -6.66 -16.16 -5.13
C ASP A 309 -7.66 -16.08 -3.97
N LEU A 310 -8.91 -15.74 -4.27
CA LEU A 310 -9.98 -15.66 -3.28
C LEU A 310 -10.38 -17.02 -2.70
N GLY A 311 -9.84 -18.13 -3.23
CA GLY A 311 -10.17 -19.49 -2.81
C GLY A 311 -11.53 -19.97 -3.33
N ALA A 312 -11.80 -21.25 -3.15
CA ALA A 312 -13.10 -21.85 -3.41
C ALA A 312 -13.67 -22.47 -2.13
N GLY A 313 -14.96 -22.22 -1.84
CA GLY A 313 -15.61 -22.77 -0.65
C GLY A 313 -15.14 -22.10 0.63
N ASP A 314 -14.54 -22.89 1.54
CA ASP A 314 -14.09 -22.45 2.87
C ASP A 314 -12.61 -22.01 2.91
N ASP A 315 -11.90 -22.03 1.77
CA ASP A 315 -10.51 -21.62 1.70
C ASP A 315 -10.35 -20.11 1.92
N ALA A 316 -9.42 -19.72 2.79
CA ALA A 316 -9.07 -18.32 2.97
C ALA A 316 -8.37 -17.75 1.71
N PRO A 317 -8.58 -16.46 1.41
CA PRO A 317 -7.85 -15.76 0.35
C PRO A 317 -6.33 -15.90 0.54
N ALA A 318 -5.61 -16.17 -0.56
CA ALA A 318 -4.18 -16.38 -0.56
C ALA A 318 -3.49 -15.47 -1.57
N MET A 319 -2.43 -14.80 -1.13
CA MET A 319 -1.58 -13.93 -1.95
C MET A 319 -0.61 -14.72 -2.84
N VAL A 320 -0.25 -15.94 -2.42
CA VAL A 320 0.57 -16.90 -3.19
C VAL A 320 -0.03 -18.29 -3.08
N VAL A 321 -0.15 -18.97 -4.20
CA VAL A 321 -0.66 -20.34 -4.32
C VAL A 321 0.21 -21.13 -5.30
N ALA A 322 0.72 -22.29 -4.85
CA ALA A 322 1.47 -23.22 -5.68
C ALA A 322 1.36 -24.66 -5.12
N GLY A 323 0.56 -25.50 -5.76
CA GLY A 323 0.23 -26.83 -5.22
C GLY A 323 -0.42 -26.70 -3.84
N ASP A 324 0.16 -27.35 -2.83
CA ASP A 324 -0.31 -27.28 -1.44
C ASP A 324 0.18 -26.03 -0.68
N LEU A 325 1.12 -25.26 -1.24
CA LEU A 325 1.57 -24.01 -0.63
C LEU A 325 0.50 -22.93 -0.81
N ARG A 326 0.05 -22.37 0.31
CA ARG A 326 -0.82 -21.18 0.36
C ARG A 326 -0.26 -20.18 1.36
N ILE A 327 0.08 -18.98 0.88
CA ILE A 327 0.55 -17.85 1.70
C ILE A 327 -0.56 -16.80 1.71
N THR A 328 -1.13 -16.55 2.88
CA THR A 328 -2.15 -15.52 3.10
C THR A 328 -1.50 -14.15 3.39
N ASN A 329 -2.30 -13.10 3.42
CA ASN A 329 -1.85 -11.80 3.94
C ASN A 329 -1.38 -11.87 5.40
N TRP A 330 -1.96 -12.75 6.20
CA TRP A 330 -1.55 -12.96 7.60
C TRP A 330 -0.19 -13.66 7.71
N ASP A 331 0.13 -14.58 6.79
CA ASP A 331 1.48 -15.15 6.65
C ASP A 331 2.50 -14.07 6.32
N LEU A 332 2.21 -13.24 5.30
CA LEU A 332 3.09 -12.15 4.88
C LEU A 332 3.29 -11.12 6.00
N ARG A 333 2.22 -10.73 6.69
CA ARG A 333 2.31 -9.84 7.86
C ARG A 333 3.19 -10.46 8.94
N ARG A 334 2.97 -11.71 9.34
CA ARG A 334 3.80 -12.37 10.37
C ARG A 334 5.26 -12.47 9.96
N ALA A 335 5.54 -12.76 8.70
CA ALA A 335 6.90 -12.80 8.18
C ALA A 335 7.58 -11.42 8.26
N LEU A 336 6.87 -10.34 7.90
CA LEU A 336 7.36 -8.96 8.06
C LEU A 336 7.62 -8.64 9.54
N GLU A 337 6.73 -9.06 10.44
CA GLU A 337 6.88 -8.86 11.88
C GLU A 337 8.11 -9.56 12.45
N GLU A 338 8.48 -10.76 11.98
CA GLU A 338 9.72 -11.43 12.39
C GLU A 338 10.96 -10.80 11.74
N ALA A 339 10.84 -10.44 10.47
CA ALA A 339 11.95 -9.98 9.65
C ALA A 339 12.32 -8.51 9.85
N ALA A 340 11.42 -7.67 10.37
CA ALA A 340 11.68 -6.24 10.56
C ALA A 340 13.01 -6.01 11.29
N PHE A 341 13.78 -5.00 10.90
CA PHE A 341 15.11 -4.80 11.46
C PHE A 341 15.01 -4.06 12.80
N VAL A 342 15.67 -4.56 13.83
CA VAL A 342 15.80 -3.86 15.11
C VAL A 342 17.28 -3.72 15.36
N ASP A 343 17.72 -2.47 15.38
CA ASP A 343 19.10 -2.12 15.67
C ASP A 343 19.08 -0.82 16.45
N TYR A 344 19.14 -1.00 17.76
CA TYR A 344 19.21 0.08 18.71
C TYR A 344 20.51 -0.04 19.47
N ASP A 345 21.38 0.93 19.26
CA ASP A 345 22.55 1.15 20.08
C ASP A 345 22.54 2.61 20.56
N PRO A 346 22.34 2.88 21.86
CA PRO A 346 22.33 4.24 22.38
C PRO A 346 23.64 4.99 22.13
N ASP A 347 24.76 4.27 21.98
CA ASP A 347 26.07 4.88 21.72
C ASP A 347 26.20 5.37 20.26
N ASP A 348 25.35 4.87 19.35
CA ASP A 348 25.30 5.27 17.94
C ASP A 348 24.33 6.43 17.66
N TYR A 349 23.66 6.96 18.70
CA TYR A 349 22.77 8.11 18.57
C TYR A 349 23.54 9.36 18.16
N VAL A 350 23.19 9.86 16.98
CA VAL A 350 23.60 11.18 16.50
C VAL A 350 22.38 12.09 16.59
N ALA A 351 22.51 13.19 17.33
CA ALA A 351 21.46 14.20 17.38
C ALA A 351 21.29 14.78 15.97
N PRO A 352 20.08 14.71 15.38
CA PRO A 352 19.86 15.30 14.06
C PRO A 352 20.02 16.81 14.15
N GLU A 353 20.56 17.42 13.09
CA GLU A 353 20.59 18.87 12.97
C GLU A 353 19.14 19.39 12.91
N PRO A 354 18.80 20.49 13.62
CA PRO A 354 17.46 21.04 13.58
C PRO A 354 17.16 21.61 12.19
N GLU A 355 16.36 20.90 11.39
CA GLU A 355 15.82 21.43 10.14
C GLU A 355 14.69 22.42 10.44
N ILE A 356 14.95 23.71 10.19
CA ILE A 356 14.06 24.82 10.54
C ILE A 356 12.87 24.94 9.56
N ASP A 357 12.97 24.33 8.37
CA ASP A 357 11.99 24.45 7.29
C ASP A 357 10.89 23.36 7.30
N PHE A 358 11.03 22.34 8.16
CA PHE A 358 9.94 21.41 8.48
C PHE A 358 9.35 21.80 9.84
N LEU A 359 8.01 21.84 9.97
CA LEU A 359 7.32 21.98 11.27
C LEU A 359 8.02 21.08 12.30
N PRO A 360 8.21 21.46 13.58
CA PRO A 360 9.13 20.77 14.49
C PRO A 360 8.78 19.29 14.60
N ILE A 361 9.46 18.46 13.81
CA ILE A 361 9.27 17.02 13.85
C ILE A 361 10.19 16.55 14.95
N SER A 362 9.59 16.34 16.11
CA SER A 362 10.30 16.07 17.34
C SER A 362 10.90 14.68 17.24
N ALA A 363 12.15 14.58 16.78
CA ALA A 363 12.93 13.37 16.89
C ALA A 363 13.19 13.10 18.38
N LEU A 364 12.57 12.05 18.92
CA LEU A 364 12.87 11.57 20.28
C LEU A 364 13.85 10.40 20.20
N PRO A 365 14.97 10.44 20.97
CA PRO A 365 15.82 9.28 21.12
C PRO A 365 15.00 8.06 21.55
N ILE A 366 15.37 6.89 21.02
CA ILE A 366 14.72 5.64 21.40
C ILE A 366 15.01 5.32 22.88
N ASN A 367 13.98 4.85 23.57
CA ASN A 367 14.06 4.44 24.96
C ASN A 367 14.87 3.14 25.10
N PRO A 368 16.02 3.14 25.79
CA PRO A 368 16.89 1.96 25.89
C PRO A 368 16.29 0.80 26.69
N VAL A 369 15.29 1.06 27.53
CA VAL A 369 14.68 0.04 28.41
C VAL A 369 13.48 -0.62 27.75
N ALA A 370 12.83 0.08 26.82
CA ALA A 370 11.63 -0.40 26.13
C ALA A 370 11.57 0.11 24.68
N PRO A 371 12.55 -0.27 23.84
CA PRO A 371 12.68 0.25 22.48
C PRO A 371 11.46 -0.09 21.60
N TRP A 372 10.78 -1.20 21.86
CA TRP A 372 9.54 -1.61 21.17
C TRP A 372 8.39 -0.60 21.28
N LEU A 373 8.40 0.35 22.22
CA LEU A 373 7.40 1.42 22.30
C LEU A 373 7.50 2.42 21.13
N GLN A 374 8.70 2.54 20.56
CA GLN A 374 9.02 3.46 19.47
C GLN A 374 9.32 2.70 18.18
N LEU A 375 10.08 1.60 18.29
CA LEU A 375 10.47 0.78 17.14
C LEU A 375 9.40 -0.22 16.72
N ALA A 376 8.41 -0.50 17.57
CA ALA A 376 7.39 -1.53 17.33
C ALA A 376 7.99 -2.87 16.90
N TRP A 377 7.51 -3.52 15.84
CA TRP A 377 8.16 -4.72 15.31
C TRP A 377 9.54 -4.45 14.70
N GLY A 378 9.82 -3.23 14.28
CA GLY A 378 11.11 -2.79 13.75
C GLY A 378 10.99 -2.04 12.43
N HIS A 379 12.14 -1.73 11.86
CA HIS A 379 12.33 -0.99 10.62
C HIS A 379 12.07 -1.87 9.39
N LEU A 380 11.07 -1.50 8.58
CA LEU A 380 10.87 -2.00 7.23
C LEU A 380 11.64 -1.13 6.24
N THR A 381 12.70 -1.67 5.65
CA THR A 381 13.63 -0.95 4.78
C THR A 381 14.21 -1.85 3.71
N THR A 382 14.41 -1.27 2.53
CA THR A 382 14.97 -1.95 1.36
C THR A 382 16.50 -1.94 1.34
N GLU A 383 17.14 -1.35 2.35
CA GLU A 383 18.59 -1.34 2.52
C GLU A 383 19.15 -2.78 2.62
N PRO A 384 20.00 -3.21 1.68
CA PRO A 384 20.53 -4.58 1.65
C PRO A 384 21.25 -4.97 2.93
N SER A 385 21.96 -4.04 3.59
CA SER A 385 22.71 -4.33 4.81
C SER A 385 21.83 -4.78 5.99
N LYS A 386 20.54 -4.41 5.99
CA LYS A 386 19.56 -4.78 7.04
C LYS A 386 18.81 -6.08 6.72
N GLY A 387 18.83 -6.51 5.45
CA GLY A 387 18.38 -7.84 5.00
C GLY A 387 16.89 -8.13 5.19
N VAL A 388 16.02 -7.12 5.30
CA VAL A 388 14.60 -7.32 5.65
C VAL A 388 13.85 -8.12 4.58
N VAL A 389 14.11 -7.86 3.29
CA VAL A 389 13.44 -8.58 2.18
C VAL A 389 13.75 -10.07 2.22
N ASP A 390 15.05 -10.42 2.25
CA ASP A 390 15.50 -11.82 2.26
C ASP A 390 15.07 -12.55 3.53
N GLU A 391 15.13 -11.88 4.68
CA GLU A 391 14.66 -12.46 5.94
C GLU A 391 13.14 -12.69 5.92
N THR A 392 12.36 -11.78 5.34
CA THR A 392 10.89 -11.96 5.19
C THR A 392 10.59 -13.16 4.30
N LEU A 393 11.27 -13.28 3.17
CA LEU A 393 11.15 -14.44 2.27
C LEU A 393 11.50 -15.74 3.00
N ALA A 394 12.56 -15.74 3.82
CA ALA A 394 12.95 -16.90 4.60
C ALA A 394 11.88 -17.32 5.63
N HIS A 395 11.22 -16.37 6.30
CA HIS A 395 10.07 -16.64 7.18
C HIS A 395 8.84 -17.16 6.43
N LEU A 396 8.71 -16.86 5.13
CA LEU A 396 7.70 -17.44 4.25
C LEU A 396 8.06 -18.84 3.72
N GLY A 397 9.22 -19.39 4.10
CA GLY A 397 9.70 -20.70 3.67
C GLY A 397 10.62 -20.68 2.45
N PHE A 398 10.99 -19.49 1.95
CA PHE A 398 11.90 -19.30 0.82
C PHE A 398 13.35 -19.12 1.26
N GLY A 399 13.82 -20.00 2.13
CA GLY A 399 15.15 -19.93 2.73
C GLY A 399 15.16 -20.43 4.17
N SER A 400 16.20 -20.06 4.91
CA SER A 400 16.28 -20.32 6.35
C SER A 400 16.36 -18.99 7.09
N PRO A 401 15.37 -18.65 7.93
CA PRO A 401 15.38 -17.39 8.63
C PRO A 401 16.57 -17.32 9.59
N THR A 402 17.18 -16.15 9.69
CA THR A 402 18.34 -15.88 10.55
C THR A 402 18.00 -14.98 11.74
N ARG A 403 16.80 -14.41 11.74
CA ARG A 403 16.28 -13.50 12.75
C ARG A 403 14.99 -14.04 13.33
N SER A 404 14.79 -13.77 14.62
CA SER A 404 13.51 -13.91 15.31
C SER A 404 13.36 -12.76 16.27
N LYS A 405 12.12 -12.40 16.62
CA LYS A 405 11.90 -11.34 17.60
C LYS A 405 12.24 -11.79 19.01
N ASP A 406 12.87 -10.89 19.76
CA ASP A 406 13.10 -11.07 21.18
C ASP A 406 11.75 -11.25 21.92
N PRO A 407 11.70 -12.07 22.98
CA PRO A 407 10.47 -12.32 23.72
C PRO A 407 9.77 -11.04 24.20
N GLY A 408 10.52 -10.01 24.61
CA GLY A 408 9.94 -8.73 25.04
C GLY A 408 9.20 -7.98 23.93
N TYR A 409 9.72 -8.01 22.69
CA TYR A 409 9.01 -7.47 21.52
C TYR A 409 7.75 -8.27 21.25
N CYS A 410 7.88 -9.60 21.24
CA CYS A 410 6.77 -10.51 20.98
C CYS A 410 5.64 -10.32 22.01
N ASP A 411 5.94 -10.42 23.31
CA ASP A 411 4.96 -10.33 24.38
C ASP A 411 4.22 -8.99 24.36
N TYR A 412 4.95 -7.89 24.16
CA TYR A 412 4.35 -6.56 24.14
C TYR A 412 3.46 -6.37 22.90
N MET A 413 4.00 -6.64 21.71
CA MET A 413 3.27 -6.39 20.47
C MET A 413 2.07 -7.34 20.31
N ALA A 414 2.18 -8.59 20.76
CA ALA A 414 1.03 -9.50 20.84
C ALA A 414 -0.05 -8.95 21.78
N GLN A 415 0.32 -8.43 22.96
CA GLN A 415 -0.64 -7.79 23.86
C GLN A 415 -1.30 -6.55 23.27
N GLN A 416 -0.55 -5.71 22.53
CA GLN A 416 -1.13 -4.58 21.81
C GLN A 416 -2.14 -5.06 20.77
N MET A 417 -1.81 -6.09 19.99
CA MET A 417 -2.70 -6.63 18.98
C MET A 417 -3.97 -7.22 19.59
N ARG A 418 -3.87 -7.96 20.72
CA ARG A 418 -5.05 -8.47 21.44
C ARG A 418 -5.94 -7.33 21.96
N ARG A 419 -5.36 -6.20 22.38
CA ARG A 419 -6.14 -5.02 22.80
C ARG A 419 -6.86 -4.36 21.64
N ARG A 420 -6.18 -4.20 20.50
CA ARG A 420 -6.78 -3.69 19.25
C ARG A 420 -7.90 -4.60 18.76
N GLN A 421 -7.70 -5.91 18.85
CA GLN A 421 -8.72 -6.91 18.55
C GLN A 421 -9.93 -6.75 19.49
N ALA A 422 -9.73 -6.75 20.80
CA ALA A 422 -10.84 -6.59 21.75
C ALA A 422 -11.62 -5.28 21.52
N TYR A 423 -10.94 -4.20 21.15
CA TYR A 423 -11.59 -2.94 20.77
C TYR A 423 -12.38 -3.08 19.46
N GLY A 424 -11.77 -3.66 18.43
CA GLY A 424 -12.41 -3.95 17.14
C GLY A 424 -13.64 -4.85 17.27
N ASP A 425 -13.58 -5.86 18.12
CA ASP A 425 -14.69 -6.81 18.35
C ASP A 425 -15.88 -6.14 19.03
N LEU A 426 -15.63 -5.28 20.03
CA LEU A 426 -16.66 -4.47 20.66
C LEU A 426 -17.29 -3.49 19.68
N ARG A 427 -16.48 -2.87 18.81
CA ARG A 427 -16.96 -2.00 17.75
C ARG A 427 -17.82 -2.77 16.75
N GLY A 428 -17.34 -3.92 16.27
CA GLY A 428 -18.03 -4.77 15.31
C GLY A 428 -19.38 -5.25 15.81
N GLN A 429 -19.49 -5.61 17.09
CA GLN A 429 -20.77 -5.90 17.73
C GLN A 429 -21.75 -4.72 17.71
N ALA A 430 -21.25 -3.48 17.79
CA ALA A 430 -22.07 -2.27 17.74
C ALA A 430 -22.44 -1.85 16.31
N THR A 431 -21.62 -2.17 15.30
CA THR A 431 -21.82 -1.78 13.90
C THR A 431 -22.38 -2.89 13.01
N GLY A 432 -22.44 -4.13 13.50
CA GLY A 432 -22.88 -5.30 12.75
C GLY A 432 -21.79 -5.95 11.89
N GLU A 433 -20.53 -5.59 12.08
CA GLU A 433 -19.38 -6.26 11.45
C GLU A 433 -19.14 -7.60 12.13
N VAL A 434 -18.96 -8.66 11.34
CA VAL A 434 -18.72 -10.00 11.85
C VAL A 434 -17.23 -10.17 12.12
N VAL A 435 -16.83 -10.32 13.38
CA VAL A 435 -15.45 -10.69 13.71
C VAL A 435 -15.18 -12.13 13.22
N PRO A 436 -14.11 -12.39 12.45
CA PRO A 436 -13.78 -13.73 12.00
C PRO A 436 -13.54 -14.67 13.19
N ALA A 437 -14.11 -15.86 13.10
CA ALA A 437 -13.85 -16.96 14.03
C ALA A 437 -13.46 -18.21 13.21
N PRO A 438 -12.21 -18.70 13.32
CA PRO A 438 -11.14 -18.21 14.20
C PRO A 438 -10.54 -16.88 13.76
N ASN A 439 -9.86 -16.17 14.68
CA ASN A 439 -9.07 -14.99 14.33
C ASN A 439 -7.93 -15.42 13.40
N PRO A 440 -7.81 -14.85 12.19
CA PRO A 440 -6.76 -15.22 11.24
C PRO A 440 -5.38 -14.58 11.56
N TYR A 441 -5.31 -13.60 12.45
CA TYR A 441 -4.04 -13.03 12.89
C TYR A 441 -3.19 -14.07 13.64
N ARG A 442 -1.91 -14.13 13.31
CA ARG A 442 -0.96 -15.08 13.90
C ARG A 442 -0.13 -14.40 14.96
N PHE A 443 -0.43 -14.69 16.23
CA PHE A 443 0.34 -14.11 17.31
C PHE A 443 1.69 -14.80 17.43
N CYS A 444 2.71 -14.01 17.79
CA CYS A 444 4.08 -14.50 17.93
C CYS A 444 4.25 -15.48 19.11
N ASP A 445 3.40 -15.37 20.14
CA ASP A 445 3.44 -16.09 21.41
C ASP A 445 2.68 -17.44 21.36
N GLU A 446 1.89 -17.69 20.32
CA GLU A 446 1.11 -18.92 20.15
C GLU A 446 1.98 -20.17 19.91
N ARG A 447 3.27 -19.99 19.64
CA ARG A 447 4.24 -21.10 19.56
C ARG A 447 4.56 -21.74 20.91
N GLN A 448 4.19 -21.16 22.05
CA GLN A 448 4.50 -21.72 23.38
C GLN A 448 3.47 -22.73 23.91
N ALA A 449 2.30 -22.90 23.27
CA ALA A 449 1.22 -23.75 23.81
C ALA A 449 1.25 -25.22 23.36
N SER A 450 2.22 -25.65 22.54
CA SER A 450 2.28 -27.02 21.98
C SER A 450 3.51 -27.84 22.41
N ALA A 451 4.25 -27.37 23.41
CA ALA A 451 5.38 -28.08 24.00
C ALA A 451 5.22 -28.15 25.52
N ASP A 452 4.19 -28.88 25.99
CA ASP A 452 4.12 -29.44 27.34
C ASP A 452 3.43 -30.81 27.32
#